data_AF-A0A0F5Q2H9-F1
#
_entry.id   AF-A0A0F5Q2H9-F1
#
_cell.length_a   1.000
_cell.length_b   1.000
_cell.length_c   1.000
_cell.angle_alpha   90.00
_cell.angle_beta   90.00
_cell.angle_gamma   90.00
#
_symmetry.space_group_name_H-M   'P 1'
#
loop_
_entity.id
_entity.type
_entity.pdbx_description
1 polymer ?
#
loop_
_entity_poly.entity_id
_entity_poly.type
_entity_poly.pdbx_seq_one_letter_code
_entity_poly.pdbx_strand_id
1 'polypeptide(L)'
;MTPLDKRSLILLVAGFTLWSLAFVLLYVLQALGCAYDWSHHRLILIAAYLASLLPLAWLALQRSRDRGATTSLSTAALWANRAAFAAGVLVFAPVTFGSMCL
;
A
#
# COMPACT_ATOMS: atom_id res chain seq x y z
N MET A 1 -8.38 24.09 -12.62
CA MET A 1 -8.33 23.05 -11.57
C MET A 1 -8.46 23.71 -10.22
N THR A 2 -9.47 23.35 -9.45
CA THR A 2 -9.63 23.87 -8.09
C THR A 2 -8.57 23.25 -7.17
N PRO A 3 -8.17 23.91 -6.07
CA PRO A 3 -7.19 23.36 -5.12
C PRO A 3 -7.62 22.00 -4.53
N LEU A 4 -8.91 21.71 -4.46
CA LEU A 4 -9.47 20.42 -4.02
C LEU A 4 -9.18 19.29 -5.01
N ASP A 5 -9.27 19.56 -6.32
CA ASP A 5 -8.99 18.55 -7.36
C ASP A 5 -7.53 18.14 -7.37
N LYS A 6 -6.61 19.12 -7.23
CA LYS A 6 -5.17 18.85 -7.13
C LYS A 6 -4.87 17.96 -5.93
N ARG A 7 -5.46 18.24 -4.77
CA ARG A 7 -5.25 17.45 -3.54
C ARG A 7 -5.75 16.01 -3.70
N SER A 8 -6.91 15.82 -4.34
CA SER A 8 -7.47 14.49 -4.61
C SER A 8 -6.58 13.69 -5.57
N LEU A 9 -6.06 14.33 -6.62
CA LEU A 9 -5.13 13.71 -7.55
C LEU A 9 -3.81 13.32 -6.86
N ILE A 10 -3.27 14.19 -6.00
CA ILE A 10 -2.05 13.89 -5.22
C ILE A 10 -2.28 12.70 -4.30
N LEU A 11 -3.42 12.61 -3.61
CA LEU A 11 -3.75 11.48 -2.75
C LEU A 11 -3.88 10.17 -3.54
N LEU A 12 -4.49 10.22 -4.72
CA LEU A 12 -4.62 9.08 -5.63
C LEU A 12 -3.25 8.56 -6.07
N VAL A 13 -2.41 9.47 -6.59
CA VAL A 13 -1.05 9.13 -7.06
C VAL A 13 -0.22 8.62 -5.88
N ALA A 14 -0.23 9.29 -4.73
CA ALA A 14 0.53 8.88 -3.55
C ALA A 14 0.17 7.45 -3.09
N GLY A 15 -1.13 7.11 -3.04
CA GLY A 15 -1.58 5.77 -2.69
C GLY A 15 -1.08 4.70 -3.66
N PHE A 16 -1.18 4.95 -4.97
CA PHE A 16 -0.73 4.04 -6.01
C PHE A 16 0.81 3.84 -5.98
N THR A 17 1.57 4.93 -5.88
CA THR A 17 3.03 4.87 -5.87
C THR A 17 3.54 4.14 -4.63
N LEU A 18 2.94 4.42 -3.47
CA LEU A 18 3.29 3.77 -2.21
C LEU A 18 2.98 2.25 -2.25
N TRP A 19 1.81 1.88 -2.78
CA TRP A 19 1.44 0.47 -2.96
C TRP A 19 2.41 -0.26 -3.89
N SER A 20 2.74 0.36 -5.03
CA SER A 20 3.68 -0.21 -6.00
C SER A 20 5.09 -0.35 -5.40
N LEU A 21 5.55 0.66 -4.66
CA LEU A 21 6.86 0.64 -4.02
C LEU A 21 6.95 -0.47 -2.95
N ALA A 22 5.92 -0.60 -2.12
CA ALA A 22 5.81 -1.67 -1.13
C ALA A 22 5.87 -3.05 -1.80
N PHE A 23 5.24 -3.20 -2.96
CA PHE A 23 5.24 -4.45 -3.71
C PHE A 23 6.64 -4.83 -4.20
N VAL A 24 7.33 -3.89 -4.83
CA VAL A 24 8.71 -4.10 -5.29
C VAL A 24 9.63 -4.40 -4.13
N LEU A 25 9.50 -3.67 -3.01
CA LEU A 25 10.36 -3.86 -1.84
C LEU A 25 10.21 -5.25 -1.22
N LEU A 26 8.96 -5.70 -1.02
CA LEU A 26 8.66 -7.01 -0.45
C LEU A 26 9.11 -8.14 -1.39
N TYR A 27 8.95 -7.97 -2.70
CA TYR A 27 9.45 -8.91 -3.69
C TYR A 27 10.98 -9.06 -3.64
N VAL A 28 11.71 -7.95 -3.57
CA VAL A 28 13.17 -7.95 -3.46
C VAL A 28 13.63 -8.60 -2.15
N LEU A 29 12.98 -8.29 -1.03
CA LEU A 29 13.24 -8.95 0.25
C LEU A 29 12.99 -10.46 0.19
N GLN A 30 11.94 -10.89 -0.51
CA GLN A 30 11.66 -12.32 -0.72
C GLN A 30 12.83 -13.02 -1.44
N ALA A 31 13.30 -12.43 -2.54
CA ALA A 31 14.38 -12.98 -3.36
C ALA A 31 15.72 -13.01 -2.59
N LEU A 32 16.04 -11.94 -1.86
CA LEU A 32 17.23 -11.87 -1.02
C LEU A 32 17.18 -12.88 0.14
N GLY A 33 16.02 -13.03 0.78
CA GLY A 33 15.83 -14.00 1.87
C GLY A 33 16.09 -15.44 1.44
N CYS A 34 15.69 -15.82 0.22
CA CYS A 34 16.02 -17.14 -0.34
C CYS A 34 17.49 -17.25 -0.77
N ALA A 35 18.11 -16.19 -1.31
CA ALA A 35 19.50 -16.24 -1.76
C ALA A 35 20.52 -16.30 -0.60
N TYR A 36 20.20 -15.72 0.55
CA TYR A 36 21.10 -15.59 1.71
C TYR A 36 20.71 -16.47 2.92
N ASP A 37 19.70 -17.34 2.78
CA ASP A 37 19.21 -18.29 3.80
C ASP A 37 19.01 -17.66 5.20
N TRP A 38 18.24 -16.58 5.26
CA TRP A 38 18.01 -15.85 6.52
C TRP A 38 17.15 -16.65 7.50
N SER A 39 17.72 -17.01 8.66
CA SER A 39 17.00 -17.68 9.75
C SER A 39 15.78 -16.90 10.28
N HIS A 40 15.77 -15.57 10.14
CA HIS A 40 14.68 -14.68 10.59
C HIS A 40 13.88 -14.07 9.44
N HIS A 41 13.99 -14.63 8.23
CA HIS A 41 13.34 -14.16 7.00
C HIS A 41 11.86 -13.80 7.17
N ARG A 42 11.07 -14.71 7.76
CA ARG A 42 9.63 -14.51 7.97
C ARG A 42 9.31 -13.28 8.82
N LEU A 43 10.07 -13.03 9.88
CA LEU A 43 9.85 -11.88 10.75
C LEU A 43 10.13 -10.56 10.02
N ILE A 44 11.18 -10.52 9.20
CA ILE A 44 11.55 -9.33 8.43
C ILE A 44 10.48 -9.02 7.38
N LEU A 45 9.96 -10.04 6.68
CA LEU A 45 8.83 -9.88 5.74
C LEU A 45 7.57 -9.38 6.43
N ILE A 46 7.20 -9.96 7.59
CA ILE A 46 6.03 -9.52 8.36
C ILE A 46 6.19 -8.07 8.83
N ALA A 47 7.39 -7.71 9.32
CA ALA A 47 7.68 -6.35 9.75
C ALA A 47 7.62 -5.35 8.59
N ALA A 48 8.22 -5.68 7.44
CA ALA A 48 8.17 -4.86 6.23
C ALA A 48 6.73 -4.73 5.69
N TYR A 49 5.95 -5.81 5.77
CA TYR A 49 4.54 -5.80 5.41
C TYR A 49 3.72 -4.86 6.30
N LEU A 50 3.84 -5.00 7.63
CA LEU A 50 3.15 -4.09 8.57
C LEU A 50 3.58 -2.63 8.39
N ALA A 51 4.87 -2.40 8.16
CA ALA A 51 5.41 -1.07 7.88
C ALA A 51 4.83 -0.47 6.60
N SER A 52 4.57 -1.28 5.57
CA SER A 52 3.95 -0.83 4.32
C SER A 52 2.45 -0.55 4.45
N LEU A 53 1.74 -1.31 5.30
CA LEU A 53 0.31 -1.13 5.55
C LEU A 53 -0.01 0.14 6.34
N LEU A 54 0.87 0.55 7.26
CA LEU A 54 0.71 1.75 8.09
C LEU A 54 0.38 3.03 7.28
N PRO A 55 1.20 3.42 6.28
CA PRO A 55 0.93 4.62 5.49
C PRO A 55 -0.27 4.45 4.54
N LEU A 56 -0.54 3.24 4.03
CA LEU A 56 -1.74 2.95 3.23
C LEU A 56 -3.02 3.04 4.07
N ALA A 57 -3.00 2.51 5.30
CA ALA A 57 -4.11 2.62 6.25
C ALA A 57 -4.34 4.08 6.63
N TRP A 58 -3.28 4.86 6.85
CA TRP A 58 -3.38 6.30 7.10
C TRP A 58 -4.04 7.04 5.93
N LEU A 59 -3.63 6.75 4.70
CA LEU A 59 -4.23 7.30 3.47
C LEU A 59 -5.69 6.87 3.27
N ALA A 60 -6.05 5.64 3.66
CA ALA A 60 -7.42 5.12 3.58
C ALA A 60 -8.34 5.66 4.70
N LEU A 61 -7.78 5.99 5.87
CA LEU A 61 -8.48 6.59 7.00
C LEU A 61 -8.58 8.12 6.92
N GLN A 62 -7.85 8.77 6.01
CA GLN A 62 -7.99 10.20 5.77
C GLN A 62 -9.42 10.51 5.31
N ARG A 63 -10.25 10.84 6.31
CA ARG A 63 -11.63 11.26 6.11
C ARG A 63 -11.57 12.59 5.37
N SER A 64 -12.19 12.65 4.20
CA SER A 64 -12.40 13.89 3.47
C SER A 64 -13.04 14.89 4.43
N ARG A 65 -12.21 15.80 4.94
CA ARG A 65 -12.56 16.73 6.04
C ARG A 65 -13.41 17.89 5.51
N ASP A 66 -13.61 17.94 4.19
CA ASP A 66 -14.34 18.98 3.50
C ASP A 66 -15.79 18.54 3.28
N ARG A 67 -16.62 18.76 4.30
CA ARG A 67 -18.09 18.61 4.27
C ARG A 67 -18.81 19.60 3.32
N GLY A 68 -18.09 20.34 2.47
CA GLY A 68 -18.65 21.47 1.70
C GLY A 68 -18.76 21.28 0.18
N ALA A 69 -17.97 20.41 -0.45
CA ALA A 69 -18.03 20.18 -1.90
C ALA A 69 -17.38 18.84 -2.26
N THR A 70 -18.18 17.77 -2.31
CA THR A 70 -17.72 16.43 -2.70
C THR A 70 -17.65 16.34 -4.22
N THR A 71 -16.46 16.54 -4.80
CA THR A 71 -16.22 16.27 -6.23
C THR A 71 -16.08 14.78 -6.48
N SER A 72 -16.50 14.30 -7.66
CA SER A 72 -16.35 12.88 -8.07
C SER A 72 -14.91 12.37 -7.98
N LEU A 73 -13.92 13.27 -8.14
CA LEU A 73 -12.50 12.95 -7.98
C LEU A 73 -12.14 12.60 -6.52
N SER A 74 -12.71 13.30 -5.55
CA SER A 74 -12.44 13.07 -4.13
C SER A 74 -12.99 11.73 -3.64
N THR A 75 -14.18 11.35 -4.11
CA THR A 75 -14.78 10.04 -3.80
C THR A 75 -14.03 8.91 -4.51
N ALA A 76 -13.63 9.11 -5.76
CA ALA A 76 -12.80 8.16 -6.49
C ALA A 76 -11.44 7.94 -5.80
N ALA A 77 -10.76 8.99 -5.37
CA ALA A 77 -9.48 8.89 -4.66
C ALA A 77 -9.60 8.11 -3.34
N LEU A 78 -10.68 8.34 -2.59
CA LEU A 78 -10.90 7.66 -1.32
C LEU A 78 -11.20 6.16 -1.50
N TRP A 79 -12.03 5.81 -2.49
CA TRP A 79 -12.29 4.42 -2.83
C TRP A 79 -11.08 3.72 -3.44
N ALA A 80 -10.28 4.41 -4.25
CA ALA A 80 -9.05 3.88 -4.80
C ALA A 80 -8.02 3.58 -3.70
N ASN A 81 -7.85 4.45 -2.71
CA ASN A 81 -6.97 4.18 -1.56
C ASN A 81 -7.45 2.99 -0.73
N ARG A 82 -8.77 2.84 -0.55
CA ARG A 82 -9.34 1.65 0.10
C ARG A 82 -9.13 0.38 -0.71
N ALA A 83 -9.32 0.43 -2.01
CA ALA A 83 -9.07 -0.69 -2.92
C ALA A 83 -7.58 -1.06 -2.92
N ALA A 84 -6.68 -0.09 -2.95
CA ALA A 84 -5.23 -0.30 -2.86
C ALA A 84 -4.83 -0.93 -1.52
N PHE A 85 -5.43 -0.52 -0.40
CA PHE A 85 -5.22 -1.17 0.89
C PHE A 85 -5.73 -2.62 0.89
N ALA A 86 -6.95 -2.86 0.42
CA ALA A 86 -7.52 -4.20 0.33
C ALA A 86 -6.70 -5.11 -0.59
N ALA A 87 -6.28 -4.60 -1.74
CA ALA A 87 -5.38 -5.28 -2.67
C ALA A 87 -4.02 -5.56 -2.04
N GLY A 88 -3.45 -4.61 -1.29
CA GLY A 88 -2.21 -4.83 -0.52
C GLY A 88 -2.36 -5.99 0.45
N VAL A 89 -3.44 -6.02 1.24
CA VAL A 89 -3.70 -7.13 2.16
C VAL A 89 -3.80 -8.48 1.43
N LEU A 90 -4.51 -8.50 0.30
CA LEU A 90 -4.72 -9.73 -0.49
C LEU A 90 -3.46 -10.22 -1.22
N VAL A 91 -2.71 -9.30 -1.84
CA VAL A 91 -1.53 -9.61 -2.67
C VAL A 91 -0.31 -9.94 -1.81
N PHE A 92 -0.18 -9.34 -0.62
CA PHE A 92 0.94 -9.63 0.29
C PHE A 92 0.73 -10.83 1.20
N ALA A 93 -0.48 -11.36 1.29
CA ALA A 93 -0.75 -12.62 1.98
C ALA A 93 0.09 -13.80 1.40
N PRO A 94 0.10 -14.09 0.09
CA PRO A 94 0.94 -15.14 -0.45
C PRO A 94 2.44 -14.82 -0.38
N VAL A 95 2.84 -13.54 -0.36
CA VAL A 95 4.26 -13.15 -0.19
C VAL A 95 4.78 -13.54 1.20
N THR A 96 3.95 -13.40 2.24
CA THR A 96 4.34 -13.75 3.62
C THR A 96 4.20 -15.24 3.94
N PHE A 97 3.26 -15.94 3.32
CA PHE A 97 2.97 -17.36 3.62
C PHE A 97 3.46 -18.35 2.57
N GLY A 98 3.67 -17.92 1.33
CA GLY A 98 4.17 -18.74 0.24
C GLY A 98 5.66 -19.00 0.37
N SER A 99 6.02 -20.25 0.60
CA SER A 99 7.40 -20.75 0.48
C SER A 99 7.80 -20.68 -1.00
N MET A 100 8.27 -19.51 -1.46
CA MET A 100 8.73 -19.34 -2.84
C MET A 100 10.23 -19.63 -3.03
N CYS A 101 10.90 -20.21 -2.03
CA CYS A 101 12.17 -20.86 -2.30
C CYS A 101 11.84 -22.22 -2.94
N LEU A 102 11.56 -22.21 -4.24
CA LEU A 102 11.53 -23.37 -5.12
C LEU A 102 12.87 -23.49 -5.83
#